data_AF-A0AAV5LG07-F1
#
_entry.id   AF-A0AAV5LG07-F1
#
_cell.length_a   1.000
_cell.length_b   1.000
_cell.length_c   1.000
_cell.angle_alpha   90.00
_cell.angle_beta   90.00
_cell.angle_gamma   90.00
#
_symmetry.space_group_name_H-M   'P 1'
#
loop_
_entity.id
_entity.type
_entity.pdbx_description
1 polymer ?
#
loop_
_entity_poly.entity_id
_entity_poly.type
_entity_poly.pdbx_seq_one_letter_code
_entity_poly.pdbx_strand_id
1 'polypeptide(L)'
;MFLTFSCLQYFSSSSRIKQLSRIHTCASEDLPKTVPLESDDLLKDCAVCLESRVQQIIDEYSDVGFLTIEDLDAYVERLKDELKEVEAENANISGAIEILELDSQIEKNQMILKSLQDLDVIFKRFDTIEQIEDAFTGLKVFEFDRNCVRLSLKTYIPKSEHSHCQQHFENIPEPSEMDHEVLVEIMDGTMELKNVEVLKHLGPKPVVNLFPILS
;
A
#
# COMPACT_ATOMS: atom_id res chain seq x y z
N MET A 1 23.14 -29.19 -30.94
CA MET A 1 24.05 -28.98 -32.09
C MET A 1 25.02 -30.16 -32.31
N PHE A 2 25.47 -30.86 -31.26
CA PHE A 2 26.35 -32.03 -31.40
C PHE A 2 25.65 -33.28 -31.99
N LEU A 3 24.42 -33.61 -31.55
CA LEU A 3 23.64 -34.76 -32.06
C LEU A 3 23.34 -34.69 -33.57
N THR A 4 23.15 -33.48 -34.11
CA THR A 4 22.88 -33.26 -35.54
C THR A 4 24.12 -33.49 -36.40
N PHE A 5 25.33 -33.22 -35.87
CA PHE A 5 26.59 -33.43 -36.57
C PHE A 5 26.90 -34.93 -36.71
N SER A 6 26.64 -35.71 -35.66
CA SER A 6 26.83 -37.17 -35.65
C SER A 6 25.88 -37.90 -36.61
N CYS A 7 24.62 -37.46 -36.71
CA CYS A 7 23.67 -38.01 -37.69
C CYS A 7 24.12 -37.78 -39.15
N LEU A 8 24.58 -36.57 -39.49
CA LEU A 8 25.08 -36.26 -40.84
C LEU A 8 26.30 -37.10 -41.22
N GLN A 9 27.21 -37.32 -40.27
CA GLN A 9 28.39 -38.18 -40.45
C GLN A 9 27.98 -39.64 -40.74
N TYR A 10 26.99 -40.17 -40.01
CA TYR A 10 26.47 -41.53 -40.22
C TYR A 10 25.80 -41.68 -41.60
N PHE A 11 24.95 -40.72 -41.98
CA PHE A 11 24.30 -40.72 -43.30
C PHE A 11 25.31 -40.66 -44.45
N SER A 12 26.36 -39.83 -44.32
CA SER A 12 27.45 -39.74 -45.30
C SER A 12 28.21 -41.07 -45.43
N SER A 13 28.51 -41.71 -44.30
CA SER A 13 29.18 -43.01 -44.25
C SER A 13 28.34 -44.12 -44.88
N SER A 14 27.06 -44.20 -44.54
CA SER A 14 26.10 -45.17 -45.10
C SER A 14 25.91 -44.99 -46.61
N SER A 15 25.86 -43.75 -47.09
CA SER A 15 25.80 -43.43 -48.52
C SER A 15 27.03 -43.93 -49.28
N ARG A 16 28.24 -43.72 -48.71
CA ARG A 16 29.50 -44.17 -49.30
C ARG A 16 29.64 -45.69 -49.33
N ILE A 17 29.18 -46.39 -48.29
CA ILE A 17 29.14 -47.87 -48.25
C ILE A 17 28.20 -48.40 -49.35
N LYS A 18 27.02 -47.79 -49.53
CA LYS A 18 26.08 -48.15 -50.60
C LYS A 18 26.62 -47.85 -52.00
N GLN A 19 27.44 -46.82 -52.17
CA GLN A 19 28.13 -46.56 -53.44
C GLN A 19 29.20 -47.60 -53.73
N LEU A 20 30.00 -47.99 -52.72
CA LEU A 20 31.02 -49.03 -52.84
C LEU A 20 30.41 -50.40 -53.18
N SER A 21 29.28 -50.77 -52.55
CA SER A 21 28.58 -52.02 -52.87
C SER A 21 28.04 -52.04 -54.30
N ARG A 22 27.58 -50.90 -54.83
CA ARG A 22 27.13 -50.78 -56.23
C ARG A 22 28.27 -50.98 -57.22
N ILE A 23 29.47 -50.47 -56.91
CA ILE A 23 30.65 -50.65 -57.77
C ILE A 23 31.11 -52.12 -57.77
N HIS A 24 31.08 -52.79 -56.62
CA HIS A 24 31.39 -54.22 -56.51
C HIS A 24 30.43 -55.09 -57.34
N THR A 25 29.13 -54.80 -57.33
CA THR A 25 28.13 -55.55 -58.13
C THR A 25 28.26 -55.31 -59.64
N CYS A 26 28.81 -54.17 -60.09
CA CYS A 26 29.03 -53.91 -61.52
C CYS A 26 30.30 -54.57 -62.09
N ALA A 27 31.27 -54.96 -61.24
CA ALA A 27 32.54 -55.51 -61.69
C ALA A 27 32.50 -57.03 -61.96
N SER A 28 31.38 -57.71 -61.69
CA SER A 28 31.28 -59.17 -61.74
C SER A 28 30.71 -59.76 -63.04
N GLU A 29 30.40 -58.97 -64.07
CA GLU A 29 29.69 -59.47 -65.27
C GLU A 29 30.52 -59.65 -66.57
N ASP A 30 31.83 -59.37 -66.64
CA ASP A 30 32.66 -59.74 -67.83
C ASP A 30 34.11 -60.20 -67.45
N LEU A 31 34.47 -61.43 -67.88
CA LEU A 31 35.67 -62.30 -67.62
C LEU A 31 37.10 -61.66 -67.83
N PRO A 32 38.26 -62.24 -67.39
CA PRO A 32 38.56 -63.55 -66.78
C PRO A 32 39.49 -63.58 -65.52
N LYS A 33 39.67 -64.82 -65.01
CA LYS A 33 40.44 -65.35 -63.86
C LYS A 33 41.70 -64.60 -63.35
N THR A 34 41.75 -64.58 -62.01
CA THR A 34 42.91 -64.66 -61.08
C THR A 34 43.87 -63.47 -60.97
N VAL A 35 43.62 -62.62 -59.96
CA VAL A 35 44.52 -62.43 -58.79
C VAL A 35 43.64 -62.15 -57.54
N PRO A 36 43.38 -63.12 -56.66
CA PRO A 36 42.92 -62.84 -55.31
C PRO A 36 44.12 -62.91 -54.38
N LEU A 37 44.57 -61.80 -53.77
CA LEU A 37 45.48 -61.85 -52.61
C LEU A 37 45.65 -60.52 -51.85
N GLU A 38 45.30 -59.34 -52.40
CA GLU A 38 45.36 -58.07 -51.62
C GLU A 38 43.97 -57.53 -51.21
N SER A 39 42.90 -57.87 -51.93
CA SER A 39 41.55 -57.33 -51.70
C SER A 39 40.88 -57.91 -50.46
N ASP A 40 41.01 -59.21 -50.22
CA ASP A 40 40.35 -59.88 -49.09
C ASP A 40 41.01 -59.52 -47.76
N ASP A 41 42.33 -59.33 -47.76
CA ASP A 41 43.09 -58.89 -46.59
C ASP A 41 42.73 -57.43 -46.22
N LEU A 42 42.60 -56.53 -47.21
CA LEU A 42 42.15 -55.15 -46.97
C LEU A 42 40.70 -55.06 -46.48
N LEU A 43 39.82 -55.95 -46.96
CA LEU A 43 38.43 -56.03 -46.47
C LEU A 43 38.37 -56.51 -45.03
N LYS A 44 39.21 -57.49 -44.68
CA LYS A 44 39.36 -57.99 -43.31
C LYS A 44 39.93 -56.93 -42.39
N ASP A 45 40.93 -56.18 -42.82
CA ASP A 45 41.49 -55.04 -42.09
C ASP A 45 40.47 -53.91 -41.91
N CYS A 46 39.64 -53.64 -42.93
CA CYS A 46 38.53 -52.70 -42.82
C CYS A 46 37.47 -53.17 -41.81
N ALA A 47 37.12 -54.45 -41.80
CA ALA A 47 36.16 -55.01 -40.87
C ALA A 47 36.67 -54.90 -39.42
N VAL A 48 37.94 -55.26 -39.18
CA VAL A 48 38.60 -55.14 -37.87
C VAL A 48 38.70 -53.68 -37.42
N CYS A 49 39.04 -52.77 -38.34
CA CYS A 49 39.09 -51.33 -38.06
C CYS A 49 37.70 -50.77 -37.70
N LEU A 50 36.66 -51.20 -38.42
CA LEU A 50 35.28 -50.80 -38.14
C LEU A 50 34.82 -51.34 -36.78
N GLU A 51 35.09 -52.60 -36.49
CA GLU A 51 34.74 -53.27 -35.23
C GLU A 51 35.40 -52.58 -34.04
N SER A 52 36.71 -52.32 -34.14
CA SER A 52 37.46 -51.56 -33.14
C SER A 52 36.87 -50.17 -32.92
N ARG A 53 36.49 -49.48 -33.99
CA ARG A 53 35.92 -48.13 -33.88
C ARG A 53 34.48 -48.13 -33.33
N VAL A 54 33.69 -49.15 -33.64
CA VAL A 54 32.36 -49.34 -33.04
C VAL A 54 32.50 -49.63 -31.55
N GLN A 55 33.44 -50.48 -31.14
CA GLN A 55 33.69 -50.77 -29.74
C GLN A 55 34.17 -49.54 -28.98
N GLN A 56 35.09 -48.76 -29.56
CA GLN A 56 35.54 -47.50 -28.99
C GLN A 56 34.37 -46.53 -28.77
N ILE A 57 33.45 -46.41 -29.73
CA ILE A 57 32.24 -45.58 -29.57
C ILE A 57 31.34 -46.15 -28.46
N ILE A 58 31.17 -47.47 -28.36
CA ILE A 58 30.37 -48.06 -27.28
C ILE A 58 30.98 -47.73 -25.91
N ASP A 59 32.30 -47.84 -25.79
CA ASP A 59 33.03 -47.58 -24.55
C ASP A 59 33.02 -46.08 -24.19
N GLU A 60 33.27 -45.20 -25.16
CA GLU A 60 33.19 -43.73 -25.00
C GLU A 60 31.78 -43.26 -24.59
N TYR A 61 30.74 -44.01 -24.96
CA TYR A 61 29.35 -43.68 -24.63
C TYR A 61 28.78 -44.51 -23.47
N SER A 62 29.59 -45.38 -22.85
CA SER A 62 29.18 -46.18 -21.69
C SER A 62 29.13 -45.37 -20.39
N ASP A 63 29.95 -44.32 -20.28
CA ASP A 63 30.07 -43.43 -19.11
C ASP A 63 29.08 -42.26 -19.14
N VAL A 64 28.57 -41.89 -20.33
CA VAL A 64 27.43 -40.97 -20.49
C VAL A 64 26.11 -41.68 -20.26
N GLY A 65 26.09 -42.66 -19.35
CA GLY A 65 24.91 -43.17 -18.69
C GLY A 65 24.16 -42.00 -18.07
N PHE A 66 23.27 -41.44 -18.89
CA PHE A 66 22.16 -40.59 -18.55
C PHE A 66 21.66 -41.01 -17.17
N LEU A 67 21.53 -40.05 -16.23
CA LEU A 67 20.93 -40.24 -14.91
C LEU A 67 19.89 -41.36 -15.00
N THR A 68 20.08 -42.39 -14.18
CA THR A 68 19.22 -43.58 -14.27
C THR A 68 17.77 -43.14 -14.12
N ILE A 69 16.83 -43.95 -14.63
CA ILE A 69 15.41 -43.61 -14.54
C ILE A 69 15.04 -43.35 -13.06
N GLU A 70 15.67 -44.10 -12.16
CA GLU A 70 15.57 -43.93 -10.71
C GLU A 70 16.06 -42.55 -10.21
N ASP A 71 17.16 -42.02 -10.74
CA ASP A 71 17.69 -40.69 -10.36
C ASP A 71 16.74 -39.56 -10.81
N LEU A 72 16.12 -39.73 -11.99
CA LEU A 72 15.15 -38.78 -12.52
C LEU A 72 13.86 -38.79 -11.70
N ASP A 73 13.36 -39.97 -11.33
CA ASP A 73 12.18 -40.12 -10.46
C ASP A 73 12.42 -39.46 -9.10
N ALA A 74 13.58 -39.69 -8.48
CA ALA A 74 13.95 -39.05 -7.23
C ALA A 74 14.03 -37.52 -7.35
N TYR A 75 14.48 -36.99 -8.49
CA TYR A 75 14.49 -35.55 -8.75
C TYR A 75 13.07 -34.98 -8.91
N VAL A 76 12.18 -35.69 -9.63
CA VAL A 76 10.78 -35.28 -9.80
C VAL A 76 10.03 -35.26 -8.46
N GLU A 77 10.24 -36.26 -7.60
CA GLU A 77 9.61 -36.28 -6.28
C GLU A 77 10.08 -35.11 -5.40
N ARG A 78 11.39 -34.78 -5.41
CA ARG A 78 11.88 -33.57 -4.72
C ARG A 78 11.23 -32.29 -5.23
N LEU A 79 11.15 -32.10 -6.55
CA LEU A 79 10.49 -30.92 -7.13
C LEU A 79 9.02 -30.83 -6.76
N LYS A 80 8.31 -31.96 -6.69
CA LYS A 80 6.92 -31.98 -6.21
C LYS A 80 6.81 -31.53 -4.76
N ASP A 81 7.73 -31.93 -3.91
CA ASP A 81 7.72 -31.54 -2.50
C ASP A 81 8.08 -30.06 -2.32
N GLU A 82 9.09 -29.55 -3.02
CA GLU A 82 9.42 -28.11 -3.07
C GLU A 82 8.22 -27.27 -3.55
N LEU A 83 7.51 -27.75 -4.58
CA LEU A 83 6.31 -27.06 -5.07
C LEU A 83 5.20 -26.99 -4.02
N LYS A 84 4.93 -28.10 -3.30
CA LYS A 84 3.93 -28.11 -2.22
C LYS A 84 4.32 -27.15 -1.09
N GLU A 85 5.60 -27.08 -0.76
CA GLU A 85 6.12 -26.16 0.26
C GLU A 85 5.91 -24.71 -0.15
N VAL A 86 6.29 -24.37 -1.39
CA VAL A 86 6.09 -23.01 -1.95
C VAL A 86 4.60 -22.64 -2.03
N GLU A 87 3.73 -23.58 -2.43
CA GLU A 87 2.28 -23.35 -2.46
C GLU A 87 1.71 -23.08 -1.06
N ALA A 88 2.17 -23.82 -0.06
CA ALA A 88 1.78 -23.62 1.34
C ALA A 88 2.28 -22.27 1.87
N GLU A 89 3.53 -21.89 1.57
CA GLU A 89 4.10 -20.60 1.95
C GLU A 89 3.35 -19.45 1.27
N ASN A 90 3.02 -19.57 -0.03
CA ASN A 90 2.26 -18.57 -0.76
C ASN A 90 0.84 -18.38 -0.17
N ALA A 91 0.17 -19.47 0.21
CA ALA A 91 -1.12 -19.39 0.89
C ALA A 91 -1.02 -18.67 2.24
N ASN A 92 0.05 -18.94 3.00
CA ASN A 92 0.31 -18.28 4.27
C ASN A 92 0.58 -16.77 4.09
N ILE A 93 1.42 -16.39 3.12
CA ILE A 93 1.70 -14.99 2.79
C ILE A 93 0.41 -14.28 2.36
N SER A 94 -0.40 -14.91 1.50
CA SER A 94 -1.68 -14.34 1.07
C SER A 94 -2.62 -14.08 2.25
N GLY A 95 -2.71 -15.02 3.20
CA GLY A 95 -3.51 -14.84 4.41
C GLY A 95 -2.97 -13.73 5.31
N ALA A 96 -1.65 -13.62 5.45
CA ALA A 96 -1.02 -12.56 6.23
C ALA A 96 -1.29 -11.17 5.62
N ILE A 97 -1.28 -11.04 4.30
CA ILE A 97 -1.62 -9.79 3.60
C ILE A 97 -3.08 -9.39 3.88
N GLU A 98 -4.02 -10.33 3.78
CA GLU A 98 -5.43 -10.08 4.06
C GLU A 98 -5.64 -9.59 5.50
N ILE A 99 -4.98 -10.22 6.48
CA ILE A 99 -5.04 -9.79 7.88
C ILE A 99 -4.51 -8.36 8.05
N LEU A 100 -3.35 -8.05 7.47
CA LEU A 100 -2.77 -6.70 7.55
C LEU A 100 -3.66 -5.63 6.90
N GLU A 101 -4.33 -5.97 5.80
CA GLU A 101 -5.27 -5.07 5.14
C GLU A 101 -6.52 -4.82 6.00
N LEU A 102 -7.04 -5.87 6.65
CA LEU A 102 -8.14 -5.75 7.60
C LEU A 102 -7.76 -4.91 8.83
N ASP A 103 -6.58 -5.16 9.42
CA ASP A 103 -6.09 -4.41 10.57
C ASP A 103 -5.94 -2.92 10.23
N SER A 104 -5.37 -2.60 9.07
CA SER A 104 -5.24 -1.22 8.57
C SER A 104 -6.60 -0.53 8.42
N GLN A 105 -7.61 -1.24 7.89
CA GLN A 105 -8.97 -0.72 7.78
C GLN A 105 -9.62 -0.50 9.14
N ILE A 106 -9.40 -1.41 10.10
CA ILE A 106 -9.90 -1.29 11.47
C ILE A 106 -9.31 -0.06 12.15
N GLU A 107 -7.99 0.12 12.10
CA GLU A 107 -7.30 1.28 12.67
C GLU A 107 -7.82 2.60 12.07
N LYS A 108 -7.98 2.64 10.74
CA LYS A 108 -8.55 3.80 10.06
C LYS A 108 -9.97 4.11 10.55
N ASN A 109 -10.82 3.10 10.65
CA ASN A 109 -12.18 3.27 11.13
C ASN A 109 -12.24 3.71 12.59
N GLN A 110 -11.34 3.21 13.45
CA GLN A 110 -11.22 3.66 14.84
C GLN A 110 -10.86 5.15 14.93
N MET A 111 -9.93 5.63 14.11
CA MET A 111 -9.59 7.07 14.06
C MET A 111 -10.76 7.94 13.60
N ILE A 112 -11.53 7.48 12.60
CA ILE A 112 -12.72 8.16 12.13
C ILE A 112 -13.77 8.22 13.24
N LEU A 113 -14.05 7.09 13.91
CA LEU A 113 -15.00 7.02 15.00
C LEU A 113 -14.63 7.97 16.14
N LYS A 114 -13.36 8.04 16.52
CA LYS A 114 -12.87 8.98 17.55
C LYS A 114 -13.12 10.44 17.14
N SER A 115 -12.76 10.80 15.91
CA SER A 115 -13.02 12.16 15.39
C SER A 115 -14.50 12.52 15.38
N LEU A 116 -15.38 11.55 15.04
CA LEU A 116 -16.83 11.75 15.07
C LEU A 116 -17.36 11.94 16.49
N GLN A 117 -16.83 11.20 17.47
CA GLN A 117 -17.17 11.38 18.89
C GLN A 117 -16.72 12.75 19.40
N ASP A 118 -15.51 13.19 19.05
CA ASP A 118 -15.02 14.51 19.42
C ASP A 118 -15.92 15.62 18.82
N LEU A 119 -16.39 15.43 17.58
CA LEU A 119 -17.32 16.36 16.94
C LEU A 119 -18.72 16.35 17.56
N ASP A 120 -19.24 15.19 17.97
CA ASP A 120 -20.51 15.07 18.70
C ASP A 120 -20.49 15.85 20.02
N VAL A 121 -19.36 15.80 20.76
CA VAL A 121 -19.16 16.60 21.97
C VAL A 121 -19.21 18.10 21.63
N ILE A 122 -18.60 18.52 20.52
CA ILE A 122 -18.63 19.92 20.08
C ILE A 122 -20.07 20.35 19.73
N PHE A 123 -20.84 19.53 19.01
CA PHE A 123 -22.24 19.85 18.68
C PHE A 123 -23.11 20.00 19.92
N LYS A 124 -22.99 19.09 20.91
CA LYS A 124 -23.71 19.21 22.18
C LYS A 124 -23.40 20.51 22.92
N ARG A 125 -22.16 21.02 22.80
CA ARG A 125 -21.78 22.31 23.39
C ARG A 125 -22.47 23.46 22.68
N PHE A 126 -22.60 23.42 21.35
CA PHE A 126 -23.38 24.43 20.62
C PHE A 126 -24.86 24.42 21.02
N ASP A 127 -25.47 23.24 21.13
CA ASP A 127 -26.85 23.11 21.61
C ASP A 127 -27.01 23.70 23.03
N THR A 128 -25.99 23.53 23.88
CA THR A 128 -25.98 24.10 25.24
C THR A 128 -25.82 25.62 25.21
N ILE A 129 -24.98 26.15 24.32
CA ILE A 129 -24.80 27.60 24.14
C ILE A 129 -26.12 28.24 23.70
N GLU A 130 -26.78 27.68 22.69
CA GLU A 130 -28.07 28.16 22.19
C GLU A 130 -29.12 28.17 23.32
N GLN A 131 -29.21 27.09 24.10
CA GLN A 131 -30.11 27.03 25.26
C GLN A 131 -29.83 28.11 26.32
N ILE A 132 -28.56 28.45 26.56
CA ILE A 132 -28.19 29.52 27.49
C ILE A 132 -28.62 30.88 26.94
N GLU A 133 -28.37 31.15 25.67
CA GLU A 133 -28.73 32.43 25.02
C GLU A 133 -30.25 32.61 24.94
N ASP A 134 -31.00 31.54 24.67
CA ASP A 134 -32.46 31.54 24.66
C ASP A 134 -33.06 31.76 26.06
N ALA A 135 -32.43 31.21 27.10
CA ALA A 135 -32.92 31.34 28.48
C ALA A 135 -32.67 32.73 29.08
N PHE A 136 -31.62 33.44 28.65
CA PHE A 136 -31.18 34.71 29.24
C PHE A 136 -31.10 35.83 28.20
N THR A 137 -32.16 36.63 28.10
CA THR A 137 -32.17 37.80 27.19
C THR A 137 -31.04 38.78 27.51
N GLY A 138 -30.27 39.16 26.48
CA GLY A 138 -29.11 40.05 26.61
C GLY A 138 -27.82 39.36 27.01
N LEU A 139 -27.84 38.05 27.27
CA LEU A 139 -26.64 37.23 27.45
C LEU A 139 -26.17 36.67 26.09
N LYS A 140 -24.86 36.64 25.87
CA LYS A 140 -24.24 36.03 24.70
C LYS A 140 -23.00 35.25 25.10
N VAL A 141 -22.85 34.02 24.61
CA VAL A 141 -21.65 33.21 24.81
C VAL A 141 -20.67 33.50 23.67
N PHE A 142 -19.43 33.89 23.97
CA PHE A 142 -18.41 34.11 22.92
C PHE A 142 -17.31 33.06 22.91
N GLU A 143 -17.05 32.46 24.06
CA GLU A 143 -16.03 31.44 24.19
C GLU A 143 -16.49 30.41 25.20
N PHE A 144 -16.43 29.14 24.80
CA PHE A 144 -16.61 28.03 25.71
C PHE A 144 -15.41 27.13 25.48
N ASP A 145 -14.50 27.07 26.46
CA ASP A 145 -13.34 26.19 26.44
C ASP A 145 -13.28 25.36 27.72
N ARG A 146 -13.26 24.04 27.57
CA ARG A 146 -13.34 23.07 28.69
C ARG A 146 -14.44 23.45 29.69
N ASN A 147 -14.07 23.90 30.88
CA ASN A 147 -14.97 24.27 31.97
C ASN A 147 -15.10 25.79 32.15
N CYS A 148 -14.51 26.58 31.25
CA CYS A 148 -14.55 28.02 31.27
C CYS A 148 -15.52 28.53 30.21
N VAL A 149 -16.44 29.39 30.62
CA VAL A 149 -17.42 30.03 29.74
C VAL A 149 -17.23 31.54 29.83
N ARG A 150 -16.97 32.19 28.68
CA ARG A 150 -16.88 33.64 28.55
C ARG A 150 -18.14 34.20 27.90
N LEU A 151 -18.78 35.12 28.60
CA LEU A 151 -20.11 35.66 28.30
C LEU A 151 -20.04 37.19 28.16
N SER A 152 -20.91 37.80 27.34
CA SER A 152 -21.35 39.19 27.51
C SER A 152 -22.73 39.17 28.11
N LEU A 153 -22.95 40.03 29.09
CA LEU A 153 -24.27 40.40 29.58
C LEU A 153 -24.51 41.87 29.27
N LYS A 154 -25.51 42.16 28.45
CA LYS A 154 -26.00 43.52 28.23
C LYS A 154 -26.99 43.89 29.33
N THR A 155 -26.70 44.95 30.08
CA THR A 155 -27.62 45.53 31.07
C THR A 155 -27.84 47.01 30.81
N TYR A 156 -28.84 47.60 31.47
CA TYR A 156 -29.07 49.04 31.41
C TYR A 156 -28.33 49.75 32.54
N ILE A 157 -27.71 50.88 32.22
CA ILE A 157 -27.07 51.73 33.23
C ILE A 157 -28.16 52.28 34.16
N PRO A 158 -28.11 51.98 35.47
CA PRO A 158 -29.05 52.56 36.43
C PRO A 158 -28.90 54.08 36.41
N LYS A 159 -30.01 54.80 36.23
CA LYS A 159 -30.00 56.27 36.34
C LYS A 159 -29.60 56.61 37.78
N SER A 160 -28.42 57.21 37.96
CA SER A 160 -28.04 57.69 39.28
C SER A 160 -28.95 58.86 39.66
N GLU A 161 -29.58 58.81 40.84
CA GLU A 161 -30.49 59.87 41.30
C GLU A 161 -29.75 61.16 41.71
N HIS A 162 -28.48 61.35 41.34
CA HIS A 162 -27.60 62.40 41.91
C HIS A 162 -26.90 63.26 40.85
N SER A 163 -27.50 63.48 39.68
CA SER A 163 -27.07 64.55 38.78
C SER A 163 -28.14 65.65 38.73
N HIS A 164 -27.78 66.80 39.30
CA HIS A 164 -28.59 68.01 39.45
C HIS A 164 -29.48 68.36 38.24
N CYS A 165 -30.68 68.84 38.56
CA CYS A 165 -31.62 69.48 37.64
C CYS A 165 -30.95 70.51 36.72
N GLN A 166 -31.12 70.35 35.41
CA GLN A 166 -31.34 71.51 34.54
C GLN A 166 -32.33 71.15 33.43
N GLN A 167 -33.42 71.92 33.42
CA GLN A 167 -34.59 71.78 32.58
C GLN A 167 -34.26 72.12 31.12
N HIS A 168 -34.58 71.24 30.16
CA HIS A 168 -35.22 71.60 28.90
C HIS A 168 -35.79 70.37 28.18
N PHE A 169 -36.82 70.61 27.37
CA PHE A 169 -37.81 69.69 26.81
C PHE A 169 -37.34 68.55 25.89
N GLU A 170 -38.19 67.52 25.81
CA GLU A 170 -38.39 66.56 24.71
C GLU A 170 -37.15 65.86 24.16
N ASN A 171 -36.58 64.95 24.94
CA ASN A 171 -36.01 63.72 24.39
C ASN A 171 -36.30 62.63 25.40
N ILE A 172 -37.00 61.56 25.00
CA ILE A 172 -37.00 60.32 25.77
C ILE A 172 -35.53 59.87 25.76
N PRO A 173 -34.79 59.89 26.89
CA PRO A 173 -33.41 59.46 26.85
C PRO A 173 -33.44 57.95 26.60
N GLU A 174 -32.94 57.54 25.44
CA GLU A 174 -32.69 56.13 25.15
C GLU A 174 -31.82 55.58 26.29
N PRO A 175 -32.23 54.48 26.95
CA PRO A 175 -31.51 53.97 28.10
C PRO A 175 -30.10 53.57 27.65
N SER A 176 -29.07 54.16 28.28
CA SER A 176 -27.69 53.79 28.00
C SER A 176 -27.47 52.34 28.41
N GLU A 177 -27.05 51.51 27.46
CA GLU A 177 -26.70 50.11 27.68
C GLU A 177 -25.24 49.97 28.10
N MET A 178 -24.96 48.92 28.88
CA MET A 178 -23.63 48.54 29.33
C MET A 178 -23.43 47.05 29.08
N ASP A 179 -22.39 46.71 28.32
CA ASP A 179 -21.99 45.32 28.11
C ASP A 179 -20.96 44.92 29.18
N HIS A 180 -21.26 43.86 29.92
CA HIS A 180 -20.39 43.28 30.94
C HIS A 180 -19.78 42.00 30.40
N GLU A 181 -18.47 41.85 30.48
CA GLU A 181 -17.82 40.59 30.18
C GLU A 181 -17.69 39.76 31.47
N VAL A 182 -18.16 38.51 31.43
CA VAL A 182 -18.18 37.61 32.58
C VAL A 182 -17.49 36.31 32.22
N LEU A 183 -16.54 35.89 33.05
CA LEU A 183 -15.89 34.59 32.96
C LEU A 183 -16.44 33.70 34.09
N VAL A 184 -16.99 32.55 33.71
CA VAL A 184 -17.50 31.53 34.65
C VAL A 184 -16.64 30.28 34.51
N GLU A 185 -16.07 29.82 35.62
CA GLU A 185 -15.33 28.55 35.69
C GLU A 185 -16.12 27.53 36.50
N ILE A 186 -16.23 26.32 35.98
CA ILE A 186 -16.96 25.19 36.59
C ILE A 186 -15.95 24.12 37.06
N MET A 187 -16.22 23.43 38.16
CA MET A 187 -15.38 22.34 38.64
C MET A 187 -15.43 21.12 37.71
N ASP A 188 -14.27 20.46 37.51
CA ASP A 188 -14.21 19.23 36.70
C ASP A 188 -15.14 18.14 37.27
N GLY A 189 -15.95 17.54 36.40
CA GLY A 189 -16.81 16.40 36.72
C GLY A 189 -18.05 16.73 37.59
N THR A 190 -18.27 17.98 37.95
CA THR A 190 -19.46 18.44 38.70
C THR A 190 -20.04 19.70 38.05
N MET A 191 -21.30 20.04 38.30
CA MET A 191 -21.89 21.31 37.83
C MET A 191 -21.70 22.45 38.84
N GLU A 192 -20.76 22.31 39.76
CA GLU A 192 -20.53 23.29 40.81
C GLU A 192 -19.68 24.46 40.29
N LEU A 193 -20.09 25.66 40.67
CA LEU A 193 -19.40 26.90 40.35
C LEU A 193 -18.04 26.93 41.05
N LYS A 194 -16.96 27.05 40.29
CA LYS A 194 -15.60 27.20 40.85
C LYS A 194 -15.25 28.67 41.05
N ASN A 195 -15.49 29.50 40.04
CA ASN A 195 -15.17 30.92 40.08
C ASN A 195 -16.06 31.73 39.12
N VAL A 196 -16.30 33.01 39.45
CA VAL A 196 -16.96 33.97 38.57
C VAL A 196 -16.24 35.30 38.65
N GLU A 197 -15.76 35.78 37.51
CA GLU A 197 -15.07 37.05 37.39
C GLU A 197 -15.82 37.98 36.43
N VAL A 198 -16.08 39.21 36.86
CA VAL A 198 -16.65 40.25 36.00
C VAL A 198 -15.52 41.15 35.52
N LEU A 199 -15.21 41.06 34.23
CA LEU A 199 -14.21 41.88 33.57
C LEU A 199 -14.84 43.23 33.21
N LYS A 200 -14.28 44.32 33.75
CA LYS A 200 -14.84 45.66 33.55
C LYS A 200 -14.54 46.16 32.13
N HIS A 201 -15.59 46.47 31.36
CA HIS A 201 -15.46 47.28 30.16
C HIS A 201 -15.23 48.75 30.53
N LEU A 202 -14.20 49.38 29.94
CA LEU A 202 -13.83 50.78 30.13
C LEU A 202 -14.81 51.72 29.40
N GLY A 203 -16.04 51.83 29.90
CA GLY A 203 -17.04 52.83 29.48
C GLY A 203 -17.38 52.87 27.98
N PRO A 204 -18.31 53.74 27.56
CA PRO A 204 -18.55 53.95 26.14
C PRO A 204 -17.29 54.53 25.48
N LYS A 205 -16.82 53.91 24.38
CA LYS A 205 -15.76 54.50 23.56
C LYS A 205 -16.20 55.91 23.11
N PRO A 206 -15.40 56.96 23.34
CA PRO A 206 -15.78 58.29 22.90
C PRO A 206 -15.95 58.28 21.38
N VAL A 207 -17.15 58.64 20.92
CA VAL A 207 -17.39 58.98 19.52
C VAL A 207 -16.61 60.27 19.27
N VAL A 208 -15.39 60.14 18.75
CA VAL A 208 -14.61 61.29 18.28
C VAL A 208 -15.28 61.76 17.00
N ASN A 209 -16.24 62.68 17.13
CA ASN A 209 -16.75 63.44 15.99
C ASN A 209 -15.64 64.39 15.52
N LEU A 210 -14.86 63.99 14.51
CA LEU A 210 -14.07 64.93 13.73
C LEU A 210 -15.03 65.78 12.88
N PHE A 211 -15.48 66.90 13.42
CA PHE A 211 -15.96 68.00 12.59
C PHE A 211 -14.75 68.67 11.91
N PRO A 212 -14.76 68.92 10.60
CA PRO A 212 -13.71 69.71 9.97
C PRO A 212 -13.93 71.18 10.33
N ILE A 213 -12.92 71.81 10.93
CA ILE A 213 -12.85 73.26 11.07
C ILE A 213 -12.58 73.83 9.68
N LEU A 214 -13.60 74.42 9.06
CA LEU A 214 -13.43 75.32 7.94
C LEU A 214 -13.09 76.71 8.50
N SER A 215 -11.91 77.22 8.16
CA SER A 215 -11.58 78.64 8.12
C SER A 215 -10.57 78.87 7.00
#